data_AF-K2A7L1-F1
#
_entry.id   AF-K2A7L1-F1
#
_cell.length_a   1.000
_cell.length_b   1.000
_cell.length_c   1.000
_cell.angle_alpha   90.00
_cell.angle_beta   90.00
_cell.angle_gamma   90.00
#
_symmetry.space_group_name_H-M   'P 1'
#
loop_
_entity.id
_entity.type
_entity.pdbx_description
1 polymer ?
#
loop_
_entity_poly.entity_id
_entity_poly.type
_entity_poly.pdbx_seq_one_letter_code
_entity_poly.pdbx_strand_id
1 'polypeptide(L)' 'MELESSEKSSEKIQSLMRRNPLATIQEMATDLGVSTRAIEKQIAKLKEAGQITRIGPDKGGHWKVMASPKKI' A
#
# COMPACT_ATOMS: atom_id res chain seq x y z
N MET A 1 -20.02 -0.20 17.83
CA MET A 1 -18.72 -0.92 17.80
C MET A 1 -17.95 -0.46 16.58
N GLU A 2 -16.62 -0.49 16.68
CA GLU A 2 -15.64 0.48 16.20
C GLU A 2 -15.69 0.96 14.74
N LEU A 3 -15.59 2.30 14.64
CA LEU A 3 -15.00 3.05 13.54
C LEU A 3 -13.48 2.82 13.54
N GLU A 4 -12.92 1.94 12.70
CA GLU A 4 -11.44 1.89 12.52
C GLU A 4 -10.94 0.99 11.38
N SER A 5 -11.69 0.85 10.28
CA SER A 5 -11.33 -0.06 9.18
C SER A 5 -10.34 0.52 8.16
N SER A 6 -10.08 1.84 8.17
CA SER A 6 -9.20 2.48 7.19
C SER A 6 -7.73 2.50 7.60
N GLU A 7 -7.41 2.70 8.88
CA GLU A 7 -6.02 2.78 9.36
C GLU A 7 -5.32 1.42 9.31
N LYS A 8 -5.93 0.38 9.90
CA LYS A 8 -5.36 -0.98 9.95
C LYS A 8 -5.07 -1.57 8.56
N SER A 9 -5.90 -1.24 7.57
CA SER A 9 -5.73 -1.72 6.19
C SER A 9 -4.57 -1.02 5.49
N SER A 10 -4.41 0.29 5.71
CA SER A 10 -3.34 1.09 5.13
C SER A 10 -1.96 0.71 5.68
N GLU A 11 -1.88 0.39 6.98
CA GLU A 11 -0.66 -0.05 7.64
C GLU A 11 -0.21 -1.43 7.17
N LYS A 12 -1.16 -2.36 6.99
CA LYS A 12 -0.87 -3.69 6.44
C LYS A 12 -0.29 -3.62 5.04
N ILE A 13 -0.88 -2.81 4.14
CA ILE A 13 -0.36 -2.61 2.78
C ILE A 13 1.06 -2.03 2.82
N GLN A 14 1.30 -1.02 3.65
CA GLN A 14 2.63 -0.44 3.81
C GLN A 14 3.65 -1.46 4.36
N SER A 15 3.26 -2.27 5.36
CA SER A 15 4.12 -3.34 5.89
C SER A 15 4.44 -4.37 4.82
N LEU A 16 3.46 -4.76 4.01
CA LEU A 16 3.65 -5.69 2.90
C LEU A 16 4.57 -5.09 1.84
N MET A 17 4.38 -3.84 1.42
CA MET A 17 5.28 -3.15 0.50
C MET A 17 6.71 -3.00 1.04
N ARG A 18 6.89 -2.88 2.36
CA ARG A 18 8.23 -2.85 2.99
C ARG A 18 8.90 -4.22 2.94
N ARG A 19 8.15 -5.31 3.13
CA ARG A 19 8.67 -6.69 3.08
C ARG A 19 8.89 -7.16 1.65
N ASN A 20 7.96 -6.84 0.76
CA ASN A 20 7.98 -7.18 -0.65
C ASN A 20 7.70 -5.93 -1.50
N PRO A 21 8.73 -5.10 -1.77
CA PRO A 21 8.61 -3.95 -2.66
C PRO A 21 8.17 -4.32 -4.08
N LEU A 22 8.40 -5.55 -4.52
CA LEU A 22 8.03 -6.01 -5.86
C LEU A 22 6.61 -6.57 -5.93
N ALA A 23 5.89 -6.60 -4.79
CA ALA A 23 4.54 -7.14 -4.74
C ALA A 23 3.62 -6.46 -5.75
N THR A 24 2.91 -7.28 -6.51
CA THR A 24 1.85 -6.82 -7.40
C THR A 24 0.57 -6.58 -6.62
N ILE A 25 -0.37 -5.84 -7.23
CA ILE A 25 -1.70 -5.59 -6.66
C ILE A 25 -2.44 -6.92 -6.40
N GLN A 26 -2.23 -7.91 -7.28
CA GLN A 26 -2.81 -9.24 -7.15
C GLN A 26 -2.25 -9.98 -5.94
N GLU A 27 -0.93 -10.01 -5.78
CA GLU A 27 -0.31 -10.64 -4.60
C GLU A 27 -0.74 -9.98 -3.30
N MET A 28 -0.77 -8.64 -3.27
CA MET A 28 -1.28 -7.90 -2.11
C MET A 28 -2.72 -8.26 -1.78
N ALA A 29 -3.57 -8.38 -2.80
CA ALA A 29 -4.97 -8.76 -2.64
C ALA A 29 -5.11 -10.16 -2.06
N THR A 30 -4.35 -11.12 -2.58
CA THR A 30 -4.31 -12.51 -2.10
C THR A 30 -3.80 -12.59 -0.66
N ASP A 31 -2.70 -11.92 -0.34
CA ASP A 31 -2.07 -11.94 0.99
C ASP A 31 -2.95 -11.30 2.06
N LEU A 32 -3.65 -10.23 1.69
CA LEU A 32 -4.56 -9.50 2.59
C LEU A 32 -5.99 -10.07 2.59
N GLY A 33 -6.31 -11.02 1.72
CA GLY A 33 -7.64 -11.61 1.59
C GLY A 33 -8.72 -10.60 1.16
N VAL A 34 -8.35 -9.59 0.37
CA VAL A 34 -9.25 -8.54 -0.11
C VAL A 34 -9.28 -8.50 -1.64
N SER A 35 -10.22 -7.76 -2.22
CA SER A 35 -10.27 -7.61 -3.68
C SER A 35 -9.15 -6.70 -4.20
N THR A 36 -8.68 -6.95 -5.42
CA THR A 36 -7.71 -6.08 -6.12
C THR A 36 -8.20 -4.63 -6.19
N ARG A 37 -9.49 -4.41 -6.44
CA ARG A 37 -10.11 -3.08 -6.40
C ARG A 37 -9.97 -2.38 -5.05
N ALA A 38 -10.08 -3.13 -3.94
CA ALA A 38 -9.85 -2.56 -2.62
C ALA A 38 -8.39 -2.13 -2.46
N ILE A 39 -7.43 -2.96 -2.89
CA ILE A 39 -6.00 -2.62 -2.90
C ILE A 39 -5.75 -1.38 -3.77
N GLU A 40 -6.26 -1.34 -4.99
CA GLU A 40 -6.13 -0.18 -5.89
C GLU A 40 -6.62 1.11 -5.23
N LYS A 41 -7.80 1.06 -4.59
CA LYS A 41 -8.37 2.20 -3.88
C LYS A 41 -7.47 2.65 -2.72
N GLN A 42 -6.90 1.72 -1.97
CA GLN A 42 -5.98 2.06 -0.87
C GLN A 42 -4.64 2.59 -1.39
N ILE A 43 -4.09 2.00 -2.44
CA ILE A 43 -2.87 2.47 -3.10
C ILE A 43 -3.07 3.88 -3.64
N ALA A 44 -4.20 4.17 -4.29
CA ALA A 44 -4.53 5.50 -4.76
C ALA A 44 -4.52 6.51 -3.61
N LYS A 45 -5.23 6.22 -2.51
CA LYS A 45 -5.22 7.08 -1.31
C LYS A 45 -3.83 7.31 -0.74
N LEU A 46 -3.04 6.23 -0.60
CA LEU A 46 -1.67 6.32 -0.06
C LEU A 46 -0.74 7.12 -0.99
N LYS A 47 -0.94 7.01 -2.31
CA LYS A 47 -0.20 7.75 -3.32
C LYS A 47 -0.59 9.23 -3.32
N GLU A 48 -1.88 9.53 -3.23
CA GLU A 48 -2.41 10.90 -3.08
C GLU A 48 -1.92 11.56 -1.78
N ALA A 49 -1.83 10.79 -0.70
CA ALA A 49 -1.25 11.24 0.57
C ALA A 49 0.28 11.33 0.56
N GLY A 50 0.95 10.96 -0.53
CA GLY A 50 2.41 10.97 -0.65
C GLY A 50 3.14 9.94 0.23
N GLN A 51 2.43 8.92 0.74
CA GLN A 51 2.96 7.90 1.63
C GLN A 51 3.61 6.74 0.88
N ILE A 52 3.22 6.50 -0.37
CA ILE A 52 3.83 5.47 -1.23
C ILE A 52 4.05 5.99 -2.64
N THR A 53 5.02 5.40 -3.34
CA THR A 53 5.25 5.65 -4.76
C THR A 53 5.77 4.40 -5.45
N ARG A 54 5.52 4.26 -6.74
CA ARG A 54 6.09 3.19 -7.56
C ARG A 54 7.32 3.75 -8.29
N ILE A 55 8.48 3.16 -8.03
CA ILE A 55 9.77 3.57 -8.62
C ILE A 55 10.27 2.46 -9.54
N GLY A 56 10.60 2.82 -10.78
CA GLY A 56 11.25 1.94 -11.75
C GLY A 56 10.44 1.69 -13.02
N PRO A 57 11.00 0.96 -13.99
CA PRO A 57 10.41 0.75 -15.32
C PRO A 57 9.13 -0.11 -15.27
N ASP A 58 8.28 -0.03 -16.30
CA ASP A 58 7.00 -0.76 -16.36
C ASP A 58 7.12 -2.27 -16.07
N LYS A 59 8.27 -2.87 -16.38
CA LYS A 59 8.60 -4.30 -16.16
C LYS A 59 9.57 -4.57 -15.01
N GLY A 60 9.64 -3.68 -14.02
CA GLY A 60 10.51 -3.87 -12.85
C GLY A 60 10.34 -2.86 -11.73
N GLY A 61 9.32 -2.00 -11.81
CA GLY A 61 9.06 -0.99 -10.81
C GLY A 61 8.64 -1.60 -9.48
N HIS A 62 9.28 -1.17 -8.40
CA HIS A 62 8.99 -1.56 -7.03
C HIS A 62 8.21 -0.45 -6.30
N TRP A 63 7.43 -0.84 -5.31
CA TRP A 63 6.82 0.07 -4.36
C TRP A 63 7.86 0.59 -3.38
N LYS A 64 7.79 1.89 -3.09
CA LYS A 64 8.58 2.57 -2.08
C LYS A 64 7.62 3.26 -1.13
N VAL A 65 7.67 2.86 0.13
CA VAL A 65 6.93 3.53 1.21
C VAL A 65 7.76 4.74 1.66
N MET A 66 7.27 5.93 1.35
CA MET A 66 7.78 7.17 1.89
C MET A 66 7.29 7.22 3.33
N ALA A 67 8.19 6.94 4.29
CA ALA A 67 7.84 7.04 5.70
C ALA A 67 7.17 8.40 5.92
N SER A 68 5.93 8.38 6.41
CA SER A 68 5.19 9.59 6.70
C SER A 68 6.07 10.50 7.55
N PRO A 69 6.12 11.82 7.27
CA PRO A 69 6.68 12.72 8.25
C PRO A 69 5.90 12.48 9.54
N LYS A 70 6.58 12.04 10.60
CA LYS A 70 6.02 12.15 11.95
C LYS A 70 5.55 13.59 12.04
N LYS A 71 4.23 13.80 12.14
CA LYS A 71 3.69 15.06 12.65
C LYS A 71 4.26 15.18 14.05
N ILE A 72 5.36 15.93 14.16
CA ILE A 72 5.90 16.47 15.42
C ILE A 72 4.90 17.51 15.92
#